data_AF-A0A7D9DUV4-F1
#
_entry.id   AF-A0A7D9DUV4-F1
#
_cell.length_a   1.000
_cell.length_b   1.000
_cell.length_c   1.000
_cell.angle_alpha   90.00
_cell.angle_beta   90.00
_cell.angle_gamma   90.00
#
_symmetry.space_group_name_H-M   'P 1'
#
loop_
_entity.id
_entity.type
_entity.pdbx_description
1 polymer ?
#
loop_
_entity_poly.entity_id
_entity_poly.type
_entity_poly.pdbx_seq_one_letter_code
_entity_poly.pdbx_strand_id
1 'polypeptide(L)'
;MEENASKLAKVQPVIDIVREQCLKVSPEESHSVDKQIIPATTKFSGIWQYNPKKPVKWGFKNLVRVGASGFMYDFYIYAGKDEDMDNVDFKDLQKSSQVVARLCQHLPSHSGPLIVL
;
A
#
# COMPACT_ATOMS: atom_id res chain seq x y z
N MET A 1 8.11 -2.84 -28.29
CA MET A 1 7.36 -2.06 -27.29
C MET A 1 8.08 -2.29 -25.98
N GLU A 2 8.77 -1.26 -25.47
CA GLU A 2 9.50 -1.37 -24.21
C GLU A 2 8.50 -1.62 -23.09
N GLU A 3 8.59 -2.81 -22.49
CA GLU A 3 7.92 -3.10 -21.24
C GLU A 3 8.55 -2.18 -20.20
N ASN A 4 7.85 -1.09 -19.84
CA ASN A 4 8.35 -0.12 -18.88
C ASN A 4 8.56 -0.84 -17.54
N ALA A 5 9.80 -1.20 -17.25
CA ALA A 5 10.16 -1.85 -16.00
C ALA A 5 9.68 -0.99 -14.82
N SER A 6 9.04 -1.61 -13.83
CA SER A 6 8.55 -0.92 -12.64
C SER A 6 9.64 -0.03 -12.04
N LYS A 7 9.28 1.19 -11.65
CA LYS A 7 10.18 2.13 -10.97
C LYS A 7 10.67 1.59 -9.63
N LEU A 8 9.99 0.60 -9.07
CA LEU A 8 10.38 -0.09 -7.85
C LEU A 8 11.27 -1.32 -8.10
N ALA A 9 11.52 -1.74 -9.35
CA ALA A 9 12.19 -3.01 -9.66
C ALA A 9 13.50 -3.26 -8.87
N LYS A 10 14.29 -2.21 -8.62
CA LYS A 10 15.55 -2.30 -7.86
C LYS A 10 15.35 -2.59 -6.36
N VAL A 11 14.23 -2.15 -5.79
CA VAL A 11 13.91 -2.26 -4.36
C VAL A 11 12.78 -3.25 -4.09
N GLN A 12 12.12 -3.76 -5.12
CA GLN A 12 11.01 -4.70 -5.04
C GLN A 12 11.33 -5.92 -4.17
N PRO A 13 12.53 -6.56 -4.25
CA PRO A 13 12.86 -7.68 -3.39
C PRO A 13 12.81 -7.35 -1.89
N VAL A 14 13.22 -6.14 -1.51
CA VAL A 14 13.18 -5.68 -0.11
C VAL A 14 11.74 -5.40 0.33
N ILE A 15 10.95 -4.76 -0.54
CA ILE A 15 9.53 -4.49 -0.29
C ILE A 15 8.78 -5.81 -0.06
N ASP A 16 9.02 -6.80 -0.91
CA ASP A 16 8.37 -8.11 -0.85
C ASP A 16 8.73 -8.86 0.44
N ILE A 17 10.02 -8.87 0.82
CA ILE A 17 10.47 -9.51 2.07
C ILE A 17 9.78 -8.88 3.28
N VAL A 18 9.72 -7.54 3.36
CA VAL A 18 9.06 -6.84 4.47
C VAL A 18 7.56 -7.14 4.49
N ARG A 19 6.90 -7.06 3.33
CA ARG A 19 5.47 -7.34 3.20
C ARG A 19 5.13 -8.77 3.60
N GLU A 20 5.96 -9.75 3.20
CA GLU A 20 5.78 -11.15 3.55
C GLU A 20 5.82 -11.36 5.08
N GLN A 21 6.72 -10.67 5.80
CA GLN A 21 6.75 -10.76 7.26
C GLN A 21 5.53 -10.10 7.91
N CYS A 22 5.05 -8.97 7.39
CA CYS A 22 3.81 -8.33 7.86
C CYS A 22 2.60 -9.28 7.72
N LEU A 23 2.50 -9.99 6.60
CA LEU A 23 1.38 -10.91 6.31
C LEU A 23 1.37 -12.17 7.17
N LYS A 24 2.50 -12.55 7.79
CA LYS A 24 2.58 -13.70 8.71
C LYS A 24 1.98 -13.41 10.08
N VAL A 25 1.80 -12.14 10.44
CA VAL A 25 1.26 -11.76 11.74
C VAL A 25 -0.26 -11.95 11.73
N SER A 26 -0.79 -12.62 12.75
CA SER A 26 -2.23 -12.82 12.88
C SER A 26 -2.96 -11.47 12.98
N PRO A 27 -3.96 -11.22 12.11
CA PRO A 27 -4.66 -9.95 12.07
C PRO A 27 -5.51 -9.72 13.32
N GLU A 28 -5.60 -8.47 13.75
CA GLU A 28 -6.54 -8.02 14.78
C GLU A 28 -7.99 -8.04 14.23
N GLU A 29 -8.99 -7.80 15.09
CA GLU A 29 -10.37 -7.70 14.62
C GLU A 29 -10.62 -6.39 13.86
N SER A 30 -10.07 -5.28 14.35
CA SER A 30 -10.30 -3.96 13.76
C SER A 30 -9.08 -3.50 12.96
N HIS A 31 -9.33 -3.02 11.74
CA HIS A 31 -8.30 -2.49 10.87
C HIS A 31 -8.70 -1.14 10.28
N SER A 32 -7.68 -0.39 9.87
CA SER A 32 -7.86 0.81 9.05
C SER A 32 -6.95 0.78 7.83
N VAL A 33 -7.43 1.37 6.73
CA VAL A 33 -6.68 1.55 5.50
C VAL A 33 -6.51 3.05 5.24
N ASP A 34 -5.27 3.53 5.23
CA ASP A 34 -4.99 4.95 4.95
C ASP A 34 -3.68 5.13 4.14
N LYS A 35 -3.42 6.36 3.75
CA LYS A 35 -2.20 6.83 3.08
C LYS A 35 -1.22 7.35 4.13
N GLN A 36 -0.02 6.80 4.14
CA GLN A 36 1.12 7.28 4.90
C GLN A 36 2.14 7.95 3.96
N ILE A 37 2.79 9.02 4.42
CA ILE A 37 3.97 9.57 3.76
C ILE A 37 5.19 9.13 4.55
N ILE A 38 6.08 8.38 3.89
CA ILE A 38 7.37 7.97 4.45
C ILE A 38 8.40 9.04 4.05
N PRO A 39 9.00 9.76 5.01
CA PRO A 39 10.01 10.77 4.72
C PRO A 39 11.15 10.19 3.90
N ALA A 40 11.52 10.87 2.82
CA ALA A 40 12.60 10.43 1.94
C ALA A 40 13.40 11.63 1.42
N THR A 41 14.71 11.47 1.35
CA THR A 41 15.64 12.46 0.79
C THR A 41 15.81 12.31 -0.73
N THR A 42 15.28 11.23 -1.32
CA THR A 42 15.46 10.85 -2.73
C THR A 42 14.48 11.56 -3.68
N LYS A 43 14.68 12.87 -3.86
CA LYS A 43 13.79 13.75 -4.64
C LYS A 43 13.68 13.40 -6.13
N PHE A 44 14.71 12.78 -6.71
CA PHE A 44 14.79 12.44 -8.14
C PHE A 44 14.38 10.99 -8.45
N SER A 45 13.74 10.30 -7.52
CA SER A 45 13.32 8.90 -7.68
C SER A 45 12.17 8.69 -8.67
N GLY A 46 11.48 9.75 -9.11
CA GLY A 46 10.32 9.64 -10.01
C GLY A 46 9.04 9.06 -9.37
N ILE A 47 9.10 8.71 -8.08
CA ILE A 47 7.99 8.21 -7.26
C ILE A 47 7.73 9.09 -6.02
N TRP A 48 8.46 10.20 -5.89
CA TRP A 48 8.33 11.16 -4.79
C TRP A 48 6.96 11.87 -4.86
N GLN A 49 6.21 11.87 -3.76
CA GLN A 49 4.85 12.41 -3.71
C GLN A 49 4.75 13.58 -2.73
N TYR A 50 3.92 14.55 -3.11
CA TYR A 50 3.53 15.68 -2.26
C TYR A 50 2.14 15.45 -1.67
N ASN A 51 1.99 15.65 -0.35
CA ASN A 51 0.70 15.71 0.31
C ASN A 51 0.68 16.87 1.33
N PRO A 52 0.01 18.00 1.04
CA PRO A 52 0.00 19.16 1.91
C PRO A 52 -0.70 18.92 3.25
N LYS A 53 -1.52 17.88 3.36
CA LYS A 53 -2.30 17.55 4.56
C LYS A 53 -1.54 16.69 5.58
N LYS A 54 -0.32 16.24 5.27
CA LYS A 54 0.50 15.45 6.19
C LYS A 54 1.59 16.33 6.83
N PRO A 55 1.98 16.06 8.10
CA PRO A 55 3.02 16.84 8.79
C PRO A 55 4.33 16.88 8.01
N VAL A 56 4.75 15.72 7.51
CA VAL A 56 5.79 15.63 6.47
C VAL A 56 5.11 15.59 5.11
N LYS A 57 5.32 16.66 4.33
CA LYS A 57 4.60 16.87 3.07
C LYS A 57 5.18 16.11 1.88
N TRP A 58 6.45 15.72 1.94
CA TRP A 58 7.17 15.12 0.84
C TRP A 58 7.78 13.79 1.24
N GLY A 59 7.58 12.75 0.42
CA GLY A 59 8.11 11.43 0.68
C GLY A 59 7.56 10.37 -0.25
N PHE A 60 7.76 9.11 0.09
CA PHE A 60 7.09 8.01 -0.59
C PHE A 60 5.66 7.89 -0.07
N LYS A 61 4.70 7.77 -0.98
CA LYS A 61 3.32 7.52 -0.63
C LYS A 61 3.14 6.02 -0.45
N ASN A 62 2.87 5.62 0.78
CA ASN A 62 2.54 4.25 1.15
C ASN A 62 1.04 4.14 1.38
N LEU A 63 0.40 3.11 0.83
CA LEU A 63 -0.97 2.75 1.18
C LEU A 63 -0.89 1.54 2.08
N VAL A 64 -1.48 1.64 3.27
CA VAL A 64 -1.19 0.72 4.37
C VAL A 64 -2.48 0.26 5.03
N ARG A 65 -2.52 -1.01 5.42
CA ARG A 65 -3.49 -1.59 6.34
C ARG A 65 -2.84 -1.78 7.70
N VAL A 66 -3.42 -1.16 8.72
CA VAL A 66 -2.99 -1.25 10.12
C VAL A 66 -4.09 -1.83 11.00
N GLY A 67 -3.71 -2.52 12.08
CA GLY A 67 -4.63 -2.91 13.15
C GLY A 67 -4.90 -1.78 14.14
N ALA A 68 -5.77 -2.02 15.12
CA ALA A 68 -6.08 -1.06 16.18
C ALA A 68 -4.85 -0.74 17.06
N SER A 69 -3.91 -1.68 17.21
CA SER A 69 -2.62 -1.43 17.87
C SER A 69 -1.70 -0.47 17.10
N GLY A 70 -2.02 -0.17 15.84
CA GLY A 70 -1.14 0.54 14.92
C GLY A 70 -0.12 -0.37 14.21
N PHE A 71 -0.15 -1.69 14.46
CA PHE A 71 0.71 -2.63 13.76
C PHE A 71 0.35 -2.71 12.26
N MET A 72 1.37 -2.72 11.39
CA MET A 72 1.19 -2.77 9.94
C MET A 72 1.12 -4.21 9.44
N TYR A 73 0.00 -4.55 8.80
CA TYR A 73 -0.29 -5.92 8.35
C TYR A 73 -0.17 -6.13 6.86
N ASP A 74 -0.43 -5.11 6.04
CA ASP A 74 -0.20 -5.15 4.60
C ASP A 74 0.04 -3.72 4.10
N PHE A 75 0.79 -3.55 3.02
CA PHE A 75 1.07 -2.26 2.41
C PHE A 75 1.53 -2.38 0.96
N TYR A 76 1.49 -1.26 0.23
CA TYR A 76 2.22 -1.12 -1.02
C TYR A 76 2.67 0.32 -1.27
N ILE A 77 3.81 0.46 -1.93
CA ILE A 77 4.38 1.75 -2.30
C ILE A 77 3.79 2.23 -3.62
N TYR A 78 3.25 3.44 -3.64
CA TYR A 78 2.75 4.07 -4.84
C TYR A 78 3.90 4.58 -5.72
N ALA A 79 4.01 4.05 -6.94
CA ALA A 79 5.08 4.39 -7.89
C ALA A 79 4.61 5.20 -9.11
N GLY A 80 3.31 5.46 -9.25
CA GLY A 80 2.76 6.21 -10.37
C GLY A 80 1.38 5.73 -10.78
N LYS A 81 0.83 6.32 -11.85
CA LYS A 81 -0.52 5.98 -12.33
C LYS A 81 -0.58 4.64 -13.09
N ASP A 82 0.54 4.20 -13.67
CA ASP A 82 0.57 3.07 -14.61
C ASP A 82 1.03 1.75 -13.97
N GLU A 83 1.54 1.78 -12.73
CA GLU A 83 1.87 0.58 -11.94
C GLU A 83 0.74 0.21 -10.96
N ASP A 84 -0.24 1.08 -10.85
CA ASP A 84 -1.35 0.96 -9.92
C ASP A 84 -2.53 0.30 -10.64
N MET A 85 -2.83 -0.93 -10.23
CA MET A 85 -4.15 -1.56 -10.33
C MET A 85 -4.46 -2.41 -11.58
N ASP A 86 -3.48 -3.11 -12.13
CA ASP A 86 -3.75 -4.21 -13.07
C ASP A 86 -4.22 -5.51 -12.39
N ASN A 87 -4.77 -5.43 -11.18
CA ASN A 87 -5.47 -6.57 -10.61
C ASN A 87 -6.83 -6.68 -11.32
N VAL A 88 -6.91 -7.61 -12.28
CA VAL A 88 -8.06 -7.79 -13.19
C VAL A 88 -9.37 -7.87 -12.42
N ASP A 89 -9.34 -8.46 -11.23
CA ASP A 89 -10.50 -8.72 -10.39
C ASP A 89 -11.18 -7.45 -9.85
N PHE A 90 -10.53 -6.28 -9.87
CA PHE A 90 -11.06 -5.04 -9.27
C PHE A 90 -11.10 -3.84 -10.22
N LYS A 91 -10.87 -4.04 -11.52
CA LYS A 91 -10.76 -2.94 -12.49
C LYS A 91 -12.00 -2.06 -12.57
N ASP A 92 -13.18 -2.62 -12.32
CA ASP A 92 -14.46 -1.91 -12.36
C ASP A 92 -14.75 -1.09 -11.09
N LEU A 93 -13.96 -1.27 -10.02
CA LEU A 93 -14.12 -0.49 -8.78
C LEU A 93 -13.49 0.89 -8.90
N GLN A 94 -14.00 1.86 -8.13
CA GLN A 94 -13.32 3.14 -7.97
C GLN A 94 -11.94 2.93 -7.34
N LYS A 95 -10.97 3.80 -7.66
CA LYS A 95 -9.57 3.66 -7.21
C LYS A 95 -9.43 3.47 -5.70
N SER A 96 -10.20 4.20 -4.89
CA SER A 96 -10.19 4.04 -3.43
C SER A 96 -10.63 2.64 -3.00
N SER A 97 -11.66 2.09 -3.63
CA SER A 97 -12.16 0.74 -3.35
C SER A 97 -11.17 -0.34 -3.80
N GLN A 98 -10.48 -0.14 -4.92
CA GLN A 98 -9.39 -1.03 -5.37
C GLN A 98 -8.24 -1.11 -4.35
N VAL A 99 -7.89 0.02 -3.71
CA VAL A 99 -6.89 0.05 -2.63
C VAL A 99 -7.34 -0.84 -1.47
N VAL A 100 -8.59 -0.66 -1.02
CA VAL A 100 -9.15 -1.42 0.10
C VAL A 100 -9.20 -2.90 -0.23
N ALA A 101 -9.72 -3.26 -1.41
CA ALA A 101 -9.80 -4.64 -1.88
C ALA A 101 -8.41 -5.31 -1.90
N ARG A 102 -7.41 -4.63 -2.47
CA ARG A 102 -6.02 -5.14 -2.54
C ARG A 102 -5.40 -5.36 -1.16
N LEU A 103 -5.54 -4.39 -0.25
CA LEU A 103 -4.93 -4.48 1.08
C LEU A 103 -5.69 -5.42 2.03
N CYS A 104 -6.95 -5.74 1.72
CA CYS A 104 -7.77 -6.67 2.50
C CYS A 104 -7.82 -8.08 1.93
N GLN A 105 -7.20 -8.36 0.77
CA GLN A 105 -7.29 -9.66 0.07
C GLN A 105 -6.76 -10.84 0.91
N HIS A 106 -5.88 -10.58 1.89
CA HIS A 106 -5.30 -11.59 2.77
C HIS A 106 -6.01 -11.70 4.13
N LEU A 107 -7.15 -11.03 4.34
CA LEU A 107 -7.92 -11.22 5.56
C LEU A 107 -8.68 -12.55 5.53
N PRO A 108 -8.80 -13.25 6.67
CA PRO A 108 -9.58 -14.49 6.73
C PRO A 108 -11.07 -14.21 6.42
N SER A 109 -11.67 -15.02 5.56
CA SER A 109 -13.08 -14.85 5.13
C SER A 109 -14.11 -15.11 6.25
N HIS A 110 -13.69 -15.68 7.38
CA HIS A 110 -14.57 -16.11 8.48
C HIS A 110 -14.43 -15.29 9.77
N SER A 111 -13.39 -14.48 9.89
CA SER A 111 -13.39 -13.37 10.84
C SER A 111 -14.28 -12.28 10.26
N GLY A 112 -15.03 -11.53 11.06
CA GLY A 112 -15.70 -10.31 10.60
C GLY A 112 -14.82 -9.10 10.87
N PRO A 113 -13.66 -8.91 10.19
CA PRO A 113 -12.79 -7.80 10.49
C PRO A 113 -13.51 -6.51 10.17
N LEU A 114 -13.60 -5.62 11.15
CA LEU A 114 -14.14 -4.30 10.96
C LEU A 114 -13.09 -3.46 10.23
N ILE A 115 -13.40 -3.03 9.00
CA ILE A 115 -12.56 -2.11 8.24
C ILE A 115 -13.09 -0.69 8.40
N VAL A 116 -12.25 0.19 8.96
CA VAL A 116 -12.52 1.61 9.09
C VAL A 116 -11.71 2.38 8.04
N LEU A 117 -12.41 3.09 7.16
CA LEU A 117 -11.84 3.88 6.05
C LEU A 117 -11.53 5.32 6.44
#